data_AF-A0AB34K6P9-F1
#
_entry.id   AF-A0AB34K6P9-F1
#
_cell.length_a   1.000
_cell.length_b   1.000
_cell.length_c   1.000
_cell.angle_alpha   90.00
_cell.angle_beta   90.00
_cell.angle_gamma   90.00
#
_symmetry.space_group_name_H-M   'P 1'
#
loop_
_entity.id
_entity.type
_entity.pdbx_description
1 polymer ?
#
loop_
_entity_poly.entity_id
_entity_poly.type
_entity_poly.pdbx_seq_one_letter_code
_entity_poly.pdbx_strand_id
1 'polypeptide(L)'
;MSEGKSHRGVSLSNADGKRLSIMQIVERRRQTLEYIKRVCAGERHWLSVVLLPSADDAKSQQDKQAREAETAQALRWFYLGVSIAPINSVLDGAAFVKALLQLFEEYQYHFASAARLKNTKRHSRPSSRLPSYSTSDDDFSVTLSRVNGEVVYDYLFTPCVAHVLSAAHVLTAFCEQLQKTYKNIADLAPVASTFLTDAVVKIDGLIEEHFLTSVAKHINLAASGAIKQSVSSCDPIFKRMLFPSSGNSRNTSDDGAEFGGRIPAPGPVMSHVI
;
A
#
# COMPACT_ATOMS: atom_id res chain seq x y z
N MET A 1 -50.85 2.30 41.90
CA MET A 1 -50.18 2.58 40.61
C MET A 1 -48.69 2.63 40.86
N SER A 2 -47.95 1.60 40.46
CA SER A 2 -46.49 1.59 40.46
C SER A 2 -46.03 0.68 39.33
N GLU A 3 -45.74 1.29 38.18
CA GLU A 3 -45.11 0.63 37.05
C GLU A 3 -43.59 0.68 37.26
N GLY A 4 -43.01 -0.46 37.64
CA GLY A 4 -41.57 -0.67 37.58
C GLY A 4 -41.14 -0.96 36.15
N LYS A 5 -40.59 0.06 35.46
CA LYS A 5 -39.90 -0.12 34.18
C LYS A 5 -38.56 -0.83 34.41
N SER A 6 -38.55 -2.14 34.17
CA SER A 6 -37.34 -2.97 34.10
C SER A 6 -36.58 -2.65 32.80
N HIS A 7 -35.54 -1.82 32.88
CA HIS A 7 -34.53 -1.71 31.84
C HIS A 7 -33.67 -2.98 31.82
N ARG A 8 -34.06 -3.98 31.03
CA ARG A 8 -33.15 -5.06 30.63
C ARG A 8 -32.15 -4.50 29.62
N GLY A 9 -30.98 -4.11 30.10
CA GLY A 9 -29.80 -4.01 29.24
C GLY A 9 -29.51 -5.40 28.70
N VAL A 10 -29.67 -5.59 27.39
CA VAL A 10 -29.26 -6.82 26.71
C VAL A 10 -27.73 -6.82 26.68
N SER A 11 -27.11 -7.53 27.62
CA SER A 11 -25.69 -7.84 27.55
C SER A 11 -25.46 -8.75 26.34
N LEU A 12 -24.94 -8.20 25.25
CA LEU A 12 -24.48 -8.97 24.10
C LEU A 12 -23.53 -10.07 24.58
N SER A 13 -23.72 -11.29 24.11
CA SER A 13 -22.83 -12.39 24.50
C SER A 13 -21.40 -12.11 23.99
N ASN A 14 -20.40 -12.65 24.67
CA ASN A 14 -19.00 -12.50 24.25
C ASN A 14 -18.77 -13.06 22.81
N ALA A 15 -19.57 -14.04 22.39
CA ALA A 15 -19.54 -14.57 21.03
C ALA A 15 -20.10 -13.57 20.01
N ASP A 16 -21.23 -12.92 20.33
CA ASP A 16 -21.83 -11.89 19.48
C ASP A 16 -20.89 -10.68 19.31
N GLY A 17 -20.18 -10.29 20.37
CA GLY A 17 -19.19 -9.21 20.33
C GLY A 17 -18.03 -9.50 19.36
N LYS A 18 -17.49 -10.72 19.37
CA LYS A 18 -16.39 -11.13 18.46
C LYS A 18 -16.84 -11.15 17.00
N ARG A 19 -18.01 -11.73 16.74
CA ARG A 19 -18.61 -11.75 15.41
C ARG A 19 -18.80 -10.34 14.88
N LEU A 20 -19.35 -9.43 15.69
CA LEU A 20 -19.53 -8.03 15.31
C LEU A 20 -18.19 -7.35 15.01
N SER A 21 -17.15 -7.61 15.81
CA SER A 21 -15.80 -7.07 15.58
C SER A 21 -15.23 -7.51 14.22
N ILE A 22 -15.28 -8.80 13.90
CA ILE A 22 -14.81 -9.32 12.60
C ILE A 22 -15.60 -8.68 11.45
N MET A 23 -16.92 -8.60 11.56
CA MET A 23 -17.76 -8.01 10.52
C MET A 23 -17.48 -6.51 10.32
N GLN A 24 -17.19 -5.77 11.40
CA GLN A 24 -16.79 -4.35 11.31
C GLN A 24 -15.45 -4.18 10.58
N ILE A 25 -14.47 -5.05 10.85
CA ILE A 25 -13.18 -5.06 10.14
C ILE A 25 -13.42 -5.32 8.66
N VAL A 26 -14.14 -6.39 8.33
CA VAL A 26 -14.46 -6.79 6.95
C VAL A 26 -15.12 -5.63 6.20
N GLU A 27 -16.18 -5.04 6.75
CA GLU A 27 -16.95 -4.01 6.04
C GLU A 27 -16.11 -2.76 5.79
N ARG A 28 -15.37 -2.30 6.80
CA ARG A 28 -14.44 -1.16 6.66
C ARG A 28 -13.39 -1.42 5.59
N ARG A 29 -12.82 -2.63 5.54
CA ARG A 29 -11.78 -2.97 4.57
C ARG A 29 -12.34 -3.14 3.17
N ARG A 30 -13.53 -3.74 3.00
CA ARG A 30 -14.22 -3.80 1.71
C ARG A 30 -14.48 -2.41 1.13
N GLN A 31 -14.98 -1.48 1.94
CA GLN A 31 -15.19 -0.09 1.53
C GLN A 31 -13.88 0.60 1.14
N THR A 32 -12.82 0.39 1.93
CA THR A 32 -11.49 0.96 1.66
C THR A 32 -10.90 0.44 0.36
N LEU A 33 -10.95 -0.87 0.13
CA LEU A 33 -10.41 -1.52 -1.07
C LEU A 33 -11.18 -1.10 -2.33
N GLU A 34 -12.51 -1.02 -2.24
CA GLU A 34 -13.35 -0.53 -3.34
C GLU A 34 -13.07 0.95 -3.63
N TYR A 35 -12.85 1.77 -2.59
CA TYR A 35 -12.45 3.16 -2.77
C TYR A 35 -11.10 3.29 -3.50
N ILE A 36 -10.08 2.55 -3.06
CA ILE A 36 -8.77 2.53 -3.72
C ILE A 36 -8.91 2.12 -5.18
N LYS A 37 -9.69 1.06 -5.47
CA LYS A 37 -9.91 0.57 -6.84
C LYS A 37 -10.47 1.67 -7.75
N ARG A 38 -11.50 2.38 -7.29
CA ARG A 38 -12.12 3.47 -8.07
C ARG A 38 -11.21 4.67 -8.27
N VAL A 39 -10.40 5.00 -7.25
CA VAL A 39 -9.39 6.07 -7.37
C VAL A 39 -8.34 5.70 -8.42
N CYS A 40 -7.84 4.47 -8.40
CA CYS A 40 -6.85 3.99 -9.36
C CYS A 40 -7.40 3.84 -10.79
N ALA A 41 -8.71 3.57 -10.93
CA ALA A 41 -9.40 3.55 -12.21
C ALA A 41 -9.72 4.96 -12.77
N GLY A 42 -9.42 6.03 -12.02
CA GLY A 42 -9.77 7.40 -12.40
C GLY A 42 -11.26 7.73 -12.24
N GLU A 43 -12.06 6.82 -11.70
CA GLU A 43 -13.50 7.00 -11.47
C GLU A 43 -13.78 7.92 -10.27
N ARG A 44 -12.79 8.12 -9.39
CA ARG A 44 -12.96 8.88 -8.14
C ARG A 44 -11.74 9.71 -7.79
N HIS A 45 -12.00 10.84 -7.15
CA HIS A 45 -10.95 11.71 -6.63
C HIS A 45 -10.39 11.14 -5.31
N TRP A 46 -9.07 11.21 -5.16
CA TRP A 46 -8.40 10.95 -3.88
C TRP A 46 -8.81 12.00 -2.85
N LEU A 47 -9.23 11.53 -1.68
CA LEU A 47 -9.88 12.30 -0.61
C LEU A 47 -11.05 13.19 -1.09
N SER A 48 -11.67 12.82 -2.22
CA SER A 48 -12.70 13.62 -2.90
C SER A 48 -12.23 14.98 -3.42
N VAL A 49 -10.91 15.22 -3.49
CA VAL A 49 -10.33 16.52 -3.84
C VAL A 49 -9.44 16.43 -5.09
N VAL A 50 -8.63 15.39 -5.22
CA VAL A 50 -7.59 15.32 -6.25
C VAL A 50 -7.88 14.21 -7.25
N LEU A 51 -8.01 14.56 -8.53
CA LEU A 51 -8.00 13.56 -9.60
C LEU A 51 -6.54 13.15 -9.84
N LEU A 52 -6.25 11.86 -9.75
CA LEU A 52 -4.89 11.38 -10.00
C LEU A 52 -4.63 11.39 -11.52
N PRO A 53 -3.41 11.77 -11.95
CA PRO A 53 -3.02 11.66 -13.35
C PRO A 53 -3.14 10.21 -13.82
N SER A 54 -3.50 10.00 -15.10
CA SER A 54 -3.46 8.67 -15.67
C SER A 54 -2.03 8.13 -15.62
N ALA A 55 -1.86 6.81 -15.49
CA ALA A 55 -0.55 6.16 -15.49
C ALA A 55 0.27 6.47 -16.75
N ASP A 56 -0.38 6.90 -17.83
CA ASP A 56 0.26 7.32 -19.07
C ASP A 56 0.79 8.76 -19.03
N ASP A 57 0.17 9.64 -18.25
CA ASP A 57 0.52 11.07 -18.15
C ASP A 57 1.74 11.31 -17.24
N ALA A 58 1.98 10.41 -16.28
CA ALA A 58 3.07 10.51 -15.29
C ALA A 58 4.46 10.18 -15.87
N LYS A 59 4.54 9.65 -17.08
CA LYS A 59 5.78 9.09 -17.67
C LYS A 59 6.82 10.14 -18.07
N SER A 60 6.54 11.44 -17.99
CA SER A 60 7.41 12.46 -18.58
C SER A 60 8.40 13.15 -17.62
N GLN A 61 8.36 12.88 -16.30
CA GLN A 61 9.14 13.71 -15.35
C GLN A 61 9.67 13.02 -14.09
N GLN A 62 9.62 11.69 -14.01
CA GLN A 62 9.96 10.98 -12.77
C GLN A 62 11.41 10.48 -12.75
N ASP A 63 12.13 10.76 -11.65
CA ASP A 63 13.50 10.32 -11.41
C ASP A 63 13.64 8.78 -11.56
N LYS A 64 14.76 8.33 -12.12
CA LYS A 64 15.07 6.90 -12.32
C LYS A 64 14.86 6.08 -11.03
N GLN A 65 15.32 6.62 -9.90
CA GLN A 65 15.19 5.98 -8.59
C GLN A 65 13.74 5.83 -8.11
N ALA A 66 12.87 6.79 -8.43
CA ALA A 66 11.46 6.72 -8.08
C ALA A 66 10.73 5.64 -8.90
N ARG A 67 11.10 5.47 -10.18
CA ARG A 67 10.58 4.38 -11.03
C ARG A 67 11.01 2.99 -10.55
N GLU A 68 12.28 2.85 -10.15
CA GLU A 68 12.79 1.61 -9.57
C GLU A 68 12.08 1.26 -8.26
N ALA A 69 11.83 2.26 -7.40
CA ALA A 69 11.07 2.05 -6.17
C ALA A 69 9.61 1.64 -6.44
N GLU A 70 8.95 2.26 -7.42
CA GLU A 70 7.58 1.92 -7.82
C GLU A 70 7.47 0.52 -8.41
N THR A 71 8.38 0.15 -9.31
CA THR A 71 8.42 -1.20 -9.90
C THR A 71 8.71 -2.28 -8.84
N ALA A 72 9.63 -2.02 -7.91
CA ALA A 72 9.90 -2.91 -6.79
C ALA A 72 8.67 -3.08 -5.88
N GLN A 73 7.92 -2.00 -5.66
CA GLN A 73 6.70 -2.05 -4.86
C GLN A 73 5.56 -2.79 -5.57
N ALA A 74 5.39 -2.56 -6.88
CA ALA A 74 4.44 -3.31 -7.70
C ALA A 74 4.75 -4.81 -7.68
N LEU A 75 6.03 -5.20 -7.76
CA LEU A 75 6.45 -6.59 -7.67
C LEU A 75 6.07 -7.24 -6.33
N ARG A 76 6.21 -6.50 -5.22
CA ARG A 76 5.82 -6.96 -3.88
C ARG A 76 4.32 -7.25 -3.78
N TRP A 77 3.49 -6.33 -4.27
CA TRP A 77 2.03 -6.54 -4.32
C TRP A 77 1.65 -7.67 -5.26
N PHE A 78 2.36 -7.81 -6.37
CA PHE A 78 2.15 -8.89 -7.31
C PHE A 78 2.42 -10.25 -6.66
N TYR A 79 3.55 -10.43 -5.96
CA TYR A 79 3.86 -11.68 -5.24
C TYR A 79 2.80 -12.01 -4.18
N LEU A 80 2.34 -11.04 -3.40
CA LEU A 80 1.23 -11.27 -2.46
C LEU A 80 -0.05 -11.68 -3.18
N GLY A 81 -0.40 -10.99 -4.28
CA GLY A 81 -1.61 -11.28 -5.04
C GLY A 81 -1.63 -12.69 -5.62
N VAL A 82 -0.54 -13.13 -6.26
CA VAL A 82 -0.44 -14.49 -6.82
C VAL A 82 -0.38 -15.57 -5.74
N SER A 83 0.14 -15.26 -4.56
CA SER A 83 0.22 -16.20 -3.43
C SER A 83 -1.10 -16.33 -2.68
N ILE A 84 -1.86 -15.25 -2.53
CA ILE A 84 -3.16 -15.24 -1.85
C ILE A 84 -4.24 -15.92 -2.70
N ALA A 85 -4.17 -15.80 -4.03
CA ALA A 85 -5.18 -16.35 -4.95
C ALA A 85 -5.49 -17.85 -4.72
N PRO A 86 -4.52 -18.77 -4.65
CA PRO A 86 -4.79 -20.18 -4.35
C PRO A 86 -5.30 -20.39 -2.92
N ILE A 87 -4.80 -19.65 -1.93
CA ILE A 87 -5.29 -19.73 -0.54
C ILE A 87 -6.79 -19.42 -0.47
N ASN A 88 -7.22 -18.34 -1.13
CA ASN A 88 -8.63 -17.93 -1.20
C ASN A 88 -9.53 -18.96 -1.90
N SER A 89 -8.97 -19.82 -2.76
CA SER A 89 -9.73 -20.71 -3.64
C SER A 89 -9.77 -22.16 -3.15
N VAL A 90 -8.76 -22.59 -2.40
CA VAL A 90 -8.55 -24.00 -2.03
C VAL A 90 -8.75 -24.25 -0.54
N LEU A 91 -8.49 -23.26 0.31
CA LEU A 91 -8.49 -23.43 1.77
C LEU A 91 -9.68 -22.72 2.41
N ASP A 92 -10.23 -23.36 3.44
CA ASP A 92 -11.34 -22.84 4.25
C ASP A 92 -11.02 -22.92 5.75
N GLY A 93 -11.86 -22.29 6.58
CA GLY A 93 -11.81 -22.46 8.03
C GLY A 93 -10.50 -21.96 8.67
N ALA A 94 -10.03 -22.70 9.67
CA ALA A 94 -8.77 -22.41 10.35
C ALA A 94 -7.54 -22.61 9.45
N ALA A 95 -7.59 -23.55 8.49
CA ALA A 95 -6.50 -23.80 7.56
C ALA A 95 -6.23 -22.59 6.66
N PHE A 96 -7.30 -21.93 6.20
CA PHE A 96 -7.22 -20.67 5.46
C PHE A 96 -6.51 -19.57 6.27
N VAL A 97 -6.94 -19.34 7.52
CA VAL A 97 -6.36 -18.30 8.39
C VAL A 97 -4.89 -18.59 8.69
N LYS A 98 -4.56 -19.85 8.98
CA LYS A 98 -3.17 -20.26 9.23
C LYS A 98 -2.28 -20.08 7.99
N ALA A 99 -2.78 -20.43 6.81
CA ALA A 99 -2.07 -20.23 5.55
C ALA A 99 -1.79 -18.74 5.27
N LEU A 100 -2.76 -17.85 5.53
CA LEU A 100 -2.54 -16.40 5.39
C LEU A 100 -1.46 -15.89 6.34
N LEU A 101 -1.51 -16.29 7.62
CA LEU A 101 -0.48 -15.91 8.59
C LEU A 101 0.90 -16.41 8.17
N GLN A 102 0.98 -17.66 7.70
CA GLN A 102 2.23 -18.26 7.23
C GLN A 102 2.76 -17.52 6.01
N LEU A 103 1.90 -17.21 5.04
CA LEU A 103 2.26 -16.42 3.86
C LEU A 103 2.87 -15.06 4.25
N PHE A 104 2.27 -14.34 5.21
CA PHE A 104 2.80 -13.06 5.64
C PHE A 104 4.14 -13.18 6.38
N GLU A 105 4.37 -14.27 7.12
CA GLU A 105 5.67 -14.54 7.74
C GLU A 105 6.76 -14.81 6.67
N GLU A 106 6.43 -15.64 5.68
CA GLU A 106 7.31 -15.92 4.54
C GLU A 106 7.60 -14.67 3.71
N TYR A 107 6.58 -13.86 3.44
CA TYR A 107 6.70 -12.59 2.74
C TYR A 107 7.62 -11.61 3.47
N GLN A 108 7.46 -11.47 4.78
CA GLN A 108 8.33 -10.63 5.60
C GLN A 108 9.77 -11.12 5.60
N TYR A 109 9.98 -12.43 5.69
CA TYR A 109 11.32 -13.02 5.63
C TYR A 109 11.98 -12.77 4.27
N HIS A 110 11.25 -13.02 3.18
CA HIS A 110 11.75 -12.84 1.81
C HIS A 110 12.20 -11.41 1.52
N PHE A 111 11.46 -10.41 2.03
CA PHE A 111 11.79 -8.99 1.85
C PHE A 111 12.51 -8.36 3.04
N ALA A 112 12.91 -9.14 4.04
CA ALA A 112 13.64 -8.63 5.19
C ALA A 112 15.00 -8.07 4.75
N SER A 113 15.33 -6.87 5.23
CA SER A 113 16.68 -6.34 5.09
C SER A 113 17.68 -7.25 5.83
N ALA A 114 18.92 -7.34 5.32
CA ALA A 114 20.02 -8.09 5.94
C ALA A 114 20.25 -7.74 7.43
N ALA A 115 19.82 -6.56 7.88
CA ALA A 115 19.83 -6.16 9.29
C ALA A 115 18.80 -6.92 10.15
N ARG A 116 17.60 -7.21 9.63
CA ARG A 116 16.54 -7.96 10.35
C ARG A 116 16.84 -9.46 10.43
N LEU A 117 17.45 -10.04 9.40
CA LEU A 117 17.81 -11.48 9.37
C LEU A 117 18.82 -11.88 10.47
N LYS A 118 19.60 -10.94 11.02
CA LYS A 118 20.53 -11.22 12.12
C LYS A 118 19.80 -11.46 13.46
N ASN A 119 18.60 -10.90 13.65
CA ASN A 119 17.84 -11.01 14.90
C ASN A 119 16.89 -12.23 14.93
N THR A 120 16.51 -12.78 13.78
CA THR A 120 15.61 -13.95 13.67
C THR A 120 16.30 -15.30 13.89
N LYS A 121 17.62 -15.34 14.14
CA LYS A 121 18.37 -16.58 14.43
C LYS A 121 18.05 -17.23 15.79
N ARG A 122 17.17 -16.66 16.63
CA ARG A 122 16.96 -17.11 18.01
C ARG A 122 15.74 -18.01 18.27
N HIS A 123 14.85 -18.23 17.30
CA HIS A 123 13.65 -19.06 17.51
C HIS A 123 13.31 -19.99 16.33
N SER A 124 14.20 -20.91 15.99
CA SER A 124 13.88 -21.98 15.03
C SER A 124 14.21 -23.35 15.61
N ARG A 125 13.19 -24.16 15.89
CA ARG A 125 13.35 -25.60 16.16
C ARG A 125 13.57 -26.34 14.84
N PRO A 126 14.43 -27.38 14.80
CA PRO A 126 14.58 -28.20 13.62
C PRO A 126 13.27 -28.96 13.36
N SER A 127 12.65 -28.71 12.20
CA SER A 127 11.40 -29.37 11.80
C SER A 127 11.72 -30.73 11.16
N SER A 128 11.26 -31.81 11.78
CA SER A 128 11.22 -33.13 11.16
C SER A 128 10.11 -33.18 10.11
N ARG A 129 10.44 -33.70 8.93
CA ARG A 129 9.64 -33.78 7.71
C ARG A 129 8.29 -34.49 7.89
N LEU A 130 7.29 -33.80 8.42
CA LEU A 130 5.87 -34.08 8.16
C LEU A 130 5.11 -32.75 8.24
N PRO A 131 4.22 -32.42 7.29
CA PRO A 131 3.26 -31.36 7.49
C PRO A 131 2.37 -31.80 8.65
N SER A 132 2.63 -31.27 9.84
CA SER A 132 1.74 -31.46 10.98
C SER A 132 0.47 -30.68 10.69
N TYR A 133 -0.53 -31.35 10.11
CA TYR A 133 -1.93 -30.96 10.22
C TYR A 133 -2.32 -31.11 11.70
N SER A 134 -1.88 -30.16 12.53
CA SER A 134 -2.36 -30.05 13.90
C SER A 134 -3.83 -29.68 13.82
N THR A 135 -4.70 -30.64 14.14
CA THR A 135 -6.15 -30.50 14.23
C THR A 135 -6.62 -29.79 15.50
N SER A 136 -5.70 -29.20 16.27
CA SER A 136 -6.05 -28.31 17.37
C SER A 136 -6.35 -26.91 16.83
N ASP A 137 -7.63 -26.56 16.75
CA ASP A 137 -8.17 -25.23 16.39
C ASP A 137 -7.64 -24.06 17.26
N ASP A 138 -6.83 -24.37 18.28
CA ASP A 138 -6.31 -23.43 19.28
C ASP A 138 -4.89 -22.91 18.99
N ASP A 139 -4.23 -23.31 17.89
CA ASP A 139 -2.87 -22.83 17.59
C ASP A 139 -2.68 -22.29 16.16
N PHE A 140 -2.73 -20.96 16.05
CA PHE A 140 -2.35 -20.16 14.87
C PHE A 140 -0.85 -19.81 14.85
N SER A 141 0.00 -20.58 15.54
CA SER A 141 1.45 -20.43 15.44
C SER A 141 1.93 -20.70 14.00
N VAL A 142 2.83 -19.83 13.55
CA VAL A 142 3.49 -19.89 12.26
C VAL A 142 4.99 -20.04 12.48
N THR A 143 5.64 -20.83 11.65
CA THR A 143 7.08 -21.08 11.75
C THR A 143 7.64 -21.30 10.37
N LEU A 144 8.76 -20.64 10.07
CA LEU A 144 9.44 -20.82 8.79
C LEU A 144 10.04 -22.22 8.68
N SER A 145 9.61 -22.96 7.66
CA SER A 145 10.14 -24.27 7.30
C SER A 145 11.59 -24.13 6.81
N ARG A 146 12.49 -25.01 7.25
CA ARG A 146 13.89 -25.04 6.80
C ARG A 146 14.29 -26.42 6.33
N VAL A 147 14.87 -26.51 5.15
CA VAL A 147 15.42 -27.73 4.57
C VAL A 147 16.89 -27.48 4.24
N ASN A 148 17.80 -28.28 4.79
CA ASN A 148 19.25 -28.14 4.62
C ASN A 148 19.81 -26.74 5.01
N GLY A 149 19.16 -26.08 5.98
CA GLY A 149 19.57 -24.74 6.43
C GLY A 149 18.99 -23.59 5.61
N GLU A 150 18.33 -23.87 4.49
CA GLU A 150 17.63 -22.88 3.67
C GLU A 150 16.16 -22.80 4.06
N VAL A 151 15.58 -21.59 4.02
CA VAL A 151 14.15 -21.39 4.27
C VAL A 151 13.38 -21.80 3.02
N VAL A 152 12.38 -22.65 3.23
CA VAL A 152 11.44 -23.10 2.19
C VAL A 152 10.13 -22.38 2.42
N TYR A 153 9.57 -21.81 1.35
CA TYR A 153 8.27 -21.15 1.38
C TYR A 153 7.18 -22.14 0.99
N ASP A 154 6.17 -22.26 1.83
CA ASP A 154 5.04 -23.15 1.61
C ASP A 154 3.91 -22.42 0.84
N TYR A 155 3.78 -21.10 1.04
CA TYR A 155 2.69 -20.31 0.47
C TYR A 155 3.16 -19.11 -0.36
N LEU A 156 4.34 -18.56 -0.10
CA LEU A 156 4.86 -17.43 -0.88
C LEU A 156 5.37 -17.91 -2.25
N PHE A 157 4.71 -17.43 -3.30
CA PHE A 157 5.06 -17.68 -4.69
C PHE A 157 5.71 -16.46 -5.34
N THR A 158 6.92 -16.64 -5.87
CA THR A 158 7.77 -15.58 -6.45
C THR A 158 8.16 -15.89 -7.91
N PRO A 159 7.20 -15.92 -8.85
CA PRO A 159 7.49 -16.27 -10.23
C PRO A 159 8.35 -15.20 -10.91
N CYS A 160 9.19 -15.63 -11.86
CA CYS A 160 9.96 -14.71 -12.69
C CYS A 160 9.00 -13.89 -13.57
N VAL A 161 9.10 -12.56 -13.49
CA VAL A 161 8.27 -11.64 -14.27
C VAL A 161 9.08 -11.12 -15.45
N ALA A 162 8.72 -11.54 -16.67
CA ALA A 162 9.42 -11.16 -17.89
C ALA A 162 9.08 -9.74 -18.41
N HIS A 163 8.03 -9.12 -17.86
CA HIS A 163 7.51 -7.84 -18.33
C HIS A 163 7.46 -6.80 -17.21
N VAL A 164 7.48 -5.53 -17.59
CA VAL A 164 7.31 -4.43 -16.62
C VAL A 164 5.90 -4.48 -16.04
N LEU A 165 5.79 -4.56 -14.72
CA LEU A 165 4.50 -4.53 -14.03
C LEU A 165 3.94 -3.10 -14.00
N SER A 166 2.69 -2.96 -14.42
CA SER A 166 1.92 -1.73 -14.17
C SER A 166 1.43 -1.74 -12.72
N ALA A 167 1.93 -0.80 -11.92
CA ALA A 167 1.54 -0.67 -10.52
C ALA A 167 0.02 -0.51 -10.36
N ALA A 168 -0.63 0.24 -11.26
CA ALA A 168 -2.09 0.44 -11.25
C ALA A 168 -2.84 -0.88 -11.50
N HIS A 169 -2.45 -1.66 -12.51
CA HIS A 169 -3.11 -2.94 -12.80
C HIS A 169 -2.89 -3.96 -11.69
N VAL A 170 -1.66 -4.05 -11.16
CA VAL A 170 -1.36 -4.93 -10.02
C VAL A 170 -2.18 -4.52 -8.80
N LEU A 171 -2.29 -3.23 -8.52
CA LEU A 171 -3.06 -2.71 -7.39
C LEU A 171 -4.54 -3.05 -7.50
N THR A 172 -5.15 -2.81 -8.68
CA THR A 172 -6.55 -3.17 -8.94
C THR A 172 -6.79 -4.67 -8.76
N ALA A 173 -5.96 -5.51 -9.39
CA ALA A 173 -6.09 -6.96 -9.29
C ALA A 173 -5.87 -7.45 -7.83
N PHE A 174 -4.95 -6.85 -7.10
CA PHE A 174 -4.69 -7.23 -5.72
C PHE A 174 -5.83 -6.79 -4.78
N CYS A 175 -6.42 -5.62 -4.99
CA CYS A 175 -7.63 -5.21 -4.28
C CYS A 175 -8.78 -6.22 -4.46
N GLU A 176 -8.94 -6.80 -5.65
CA GLU A 176 -9.94 -7.86 -5.88
C GLU A 176 -9.64 -9.14 -5.11
N GLN A 177 -8.37 -9.54 -5.04
CA GLN A 177 -7.97 -10.70 -4.23
C GLN A 177 -8.19 -10.45 -2.74
N LEU A 178 -7.86 -9.27 -2.24
CA LEU A 178 -8.13 -8.91 -0.84
C LEU A 178 -9.63 -8.82 -0.54
N GLN A 179 -10.45 -8.35 -1.47
CA GLN A 179 -11.92 -8.38 -1.31
C GLN A 179 -12.45 -9.81 -1.16
N LYS A 180 -11.88 -10.78 -1.89
CA LYS A 180 -12.20 -12.21 -1.72
C LYS A 180 -11.70 -12.72 -0.38
N THR A 181 -10.48 -12.37 0.04
CA THR A 181 -9.94 -12.73 1.35
C THR A 181 -10.85 -12.24 2.49
N TYR A 182 -11.27 -10.98 2.47
CA TYR A 182 -12.19 -10.45 3.49
C TYR A 182 -13.60 -11.04 3.41
N LYS A 183 -14.05 -11.48 2.22
CA LYS A 183 -15.29 -12.25 2.11
C LYS A 183 -15.15 -13.60 2.84
N ASN A 184 -14.08 -14.35 2.57
CA ASN A 184 -13.83 -15.62 3.25
C ASN A 184 -13.70 -15.43 4.77
N ILE A 185 -13.06 -14.33 5.23
CA ILE A 185 -13.01 -13.98 6.66
C ILE A 185 -14.41 -13.70 7.23
N ALA A 186 -15.30 -13.04 6.47
CA ALA A 186 -16.68 -12.79 6.88
C ALA A 186 -17.45 -14.10 7.09
N ASP A 187 -17.24 -15.07 6.21
CA ASP A 187 -17.88 -16.39 6.27
C ASP A 187 -17.43 -17.19 7.52
N LEU A 188 -16.28 -16.84 8.13
CA LEU A 188 -15.80 -17.40 9.39
C LEU A 188 -16.37 -16.72 10.65
N ALA A 189 -16.99 -15.55 10.52
CA ALA A 189 -17.50 -14.78 11.66
C ALA A 189 -18.53 -15.54 12.53
N PRO A 190 -19.43 -16.40 11.99
CA PRO A 190 -20.37 -17.17 12.80
C PRO A 190 -19.72 -18.19 13.74
N VAL A 191 -18.52 -18.68 13.40
CA VAL A 191 -17.78 -19.70 14.17
C VAL A 191 -16.59 -19.10 14.94
N ALA A 192 -16.60 -17.79 15.16
CA ALA A 192 -15.47 -17.07 15.71
C ALA A 192 -15.12 -17.45 17.15
N SER A 193 -13.96 -18.08 17.33
CA SER A 193 -13.30 -18.25 18.63
C SER A 193 -12.45 -17.03 18.99
N THR A 194 -11.95 -16.94 20.23
CA THR A 194 -11.01 -15.87 20.61
C THR A 194 -9.74 -15.94 19.76
N PHE A 195 -9.16 -17.13 19.63
CA PHE A 195 -7.94 -17.35 18.84
C PHE A 195 -8.13 -16.97 17.37
N LEU A 196 -9.28 -17.34 16.78
CA LEU A 196 -9.61 -16.96 15.41
C LEU A 196 -9.75 -15.45 15.27
N THR A 197 -10.41 -14.80 16.23
CA THR A 197 -10.59 -13.35 16.23
C THR A 197 -9.24 -12.63 16.30
N ASP A 198 -8.36 -13.07 17.18
CA ASP A 198 -7.01 -12.50 17.33
C ASP A 198 -6.16 -12.72 16.07
N ALA A 199 -6.27 -13.91 15.46
CA ALA A 199 -5.60 -14.23 14.20
C ALA A 199 -6.10 -13.33 13.05
N VAL A 200 -7.42 -13.10 12.95
CA VAL A 200 -8.01 -12.19 11.96
C VAL A 200 -7.55 -10.76 12.18
N VAL A 201 -7.52 -10.27 13.42
CA VAL A 201 -6.99 -8.94 13.76
C VAL A 201 -5.51 -8.82 13.35
N LYS A 202 -4.72 -9.87 13.58
CA LYS A 202 -3.32 -9.91 13.16
C LYS A 202 -3.18 -9.88 11.63
N ILE A 203 -3.97 -10.64 10.90
CA ILE A 203 -4.00 -10.62 9.43
C ILE A 203 -4.38 -9.22 8.92
N ASP A 204 -5.40 -8.60 9.51
CA ASP A 204 -5.84 -7.24 9.16
C ASP A 204 -4.70 -6.22 9.36
N GLY A 205 -3.99 -6.30 10.49
CA GLY A 205 -2.82 -5.45 10.75
C GLY A 205 -1.69 -5.65 9.75
N LEU A 206 -1.42 -6.89 9.33
CA LEU A 206 -0.41 -7.22 8.32
C LEU A 206 -0.80 -6.67 6.93
N ILE A 207 -2.08 -6.77 6.56
CA ILE A 207 -2.61 -6.16 5.33
C ILE A 207 -2.52 -4.65 5.40
N GLU A 208 -2.82 -4.05 6.56
CA GLU A 208 -2.67 -2.61 6.74
C GLU A 208 -1.21 -2.16 6.54
N GLU A 209 -0.27 -2.78 7.26
CA GLU A 209 1.15 -2.42 7.23
C GLU A 209 1.77 -2.62 5.83
N HIS A 210 1.62 -3.81 5.25
CA HIS A 210 2.34 -4.17 4.02
C HIS A 210 1.67 -3.68 2.74
N PHE A 211 0.39 -3.35 2.81
CA PHE A 211 -0.38 -2.93 1.65
C PHE A 211 -0.99 -1.54 1.83
N LEU A 212 -1.98 -1.37 2.73
CA LEU A 212 -2.79 -0.14 2.76
C LEU A 212 -1.96 1.11 3.08
N THR A 213 -1.07 1.05 4.06
CA THR A 213 -0.18 2.17 4.39
C THR A 213 0.75 2.51 3.23
N SER A 214 1.28 1.49 2.54
CA SER A 214 2.15 1.68 1.38
C SER A 214 1.41 2.32 0.22
N VAL A 215 0.22 1.81 -0.14
CA VAL A 215 -0.65 2.37 -1.19
C VAL A 215 -1.04 3.81 -0.87
N ALA A 216 -1.50 4.08 0.35
CA ALA A 216 -1.85 5.43 0.76
C ALA A 216 -0.67 6.40 0.62
N LYS A 217 0.55 5.98 0.98
CA LYS A 217 1.76 6.77 0.79
C LYS A 217 2.03 7.06 -0.69
N HIS A 218 1.90 6.06 -1.56
CA HIS A 218 2.08 6.22 -3.01
C HIS A 218 1.03 7.18 -3.61
N ILE A 219 -0.25 6.99 -3.27
CA ILE A 219 -1.33 7.85 -3.75
C ILE A 219 -1.18 9.29 -3.24
N ASN A 220 -0.83 9.48 -1.95
CA ASN A 220 -0.59 10.80 -1.38
C ASN A 220 0.57 11.53 -2.08
N LEU A 221 1.63 10.82 -2.46
CA LEU A 221 2.73 11.38 -3.21
C LEU A 221 2.28 11.83 -4.61
N ALA A 222 1.54 10.97 -5.33
CA ALA A 222 0.98 11.30 -6.64
C ALA A 222 0.02 12.50 -6.57
N ALA A 223 -0.88 12.51 -5.58
CA ALA A 223 -1.81 13.61 -5.36
C ALA A 223 -1.09 14.93 -5.06
N SER A 224 -0.03 14.89 -4.24
CA SER A 224 0.79 16.06 -3.95
C SER A 224 1.51 16.59 -5.20
N GLY A 225 1.97 15.70 -6.08
CA GLY A 225 2.52 16.06 -7.39
C GLY A 225 1.49 16.74 -8.29
N ALA A 226 0.30 16.14 -8.41
CA ALA A 226 -0.80 16.68 -9.21
C ALA A 226 -1.24 18.07 -8.72
N ILE A 227 -1.38 18.27 -7.40
CA ILE A 227 -1.69 19.59 -6.83
C ILE A 227 -0.62 20.61 -7.20
N LYS A 228 0.67 20.29 -7.04
CA LYS A 228 1.77 21.19 -7.39
C LYS A 228 1.72 21.58 -8.86
N GLN A 229 1.48 20.62 -9.75
CA GLN A 229 1.37 20.87 -11.18
C GLN A 229 0.18 21.78 -11.49
N SER A 230 -1.00 21.50 -10.95
CA SER A 230 -2.20 22.34 -11.13
C SER A 230 -1.96 23.76 -10.62
N VAL A 231 -1.41 23.93 -9.41
CA VAL A 231 -1.09 25.26 -8.85
C VAL A 231 -0.06 26.00 -9.70
N SER A 232 0.93 25.29 -10.27
CA SER A 232 1.92 25.91 -11.16
C SER A 232 1.36 26.35 -12.51
N SER A 233 0.27 25.71 -12.96
CA SER A 233 -0.43 26.05 -14.20
C SER A 233 -1.46 27.17 -14.04
N CYS A 234 -1.84 27.51 -12.81
CA CYS A 234 -2.74 28.64 -12.54
C CYS A 234 -2.08 29.97 -12.95
N ASP A 235 -2.89 30.85 -13.54
CA ASP A 235 -2.46 32.16 -14.08
C ASP A 235 -1.67 32.98 -13.03
N PRO A 236 -0.57 33.66 -13.41
CA PRO A 236 0.18 34.55 -12.52
C PRO A 236 -0.67 35.60 -11.78
N ILE A 237 -1.84 35.98 -12.30
CA ILE A 237 -2.81 36.84 -11.61
C ILE A 237 -3.32 36.19 -10.31
N PHE A 238 -3.66 34.90 -10.32
CA PHE A 238 -4.04 34.16 -9.11
C PHE A 238 -2.85 33.97 -8.16
N LYS A 239 -1.65 33.80 -8.70
CA LYS A 239 -0.42 33.72 -7.89
C LYS A 239 -0.15 35.02 -7.12
N ARG A 240 -0.42 36.18 -7.73
CA ARG A 240 -0.35 37.50 -7.06
C ARG A 240 -1.44 37.71 -6.01
N MET A 241 -2.63 37.13 -6.18
CA MET A 241 -3.72 37.21 -5.19
C MET A 241 -3.51 36.25 -4.00
N LEU A 242 -3.03 35.03 -4.23
CA LEU A 242 -2.80 34.03 -3.19
C LEU A 242 -1.54 34.30 -2.37
N PHE A 243 -0.53 34.91 -2.98
CA PHE A 243 0.70 35.32 -2.33
C PHE A 243 0.93 36.79 -2.65
N PRO A 244 0.25 37.72 -1.94
CA PRO A 244 0.50 39.14 -2.12
C PRO A 244 1.97 39.37 -1.76
N SER A 245 2.77 39.64 -2.79
CA SER A 245 4.17 39.97 -2.64
C SER A 245 4.22 41.18 -1.72
N SER A 246 4.71 41.00 -0.49
CA SER A 246 4.98 42.11 0.41
C SER A 246 6.08 42.94 -0.25
N GLY A 247 5.65 43.94 -1.02
CA GLY A 247 6.51 44.85 -1.73
C GLY A 247 7.39 45.55 -0.72
N ASN A 248 8.67 45.16 -0.70
CA ASN A 248 9.72 45.89 -0.02
C ASN A 248 9.99 47.15 -0.84
N SER A 249 9.18 48.19 -0.63
CA SER A 249 9.48 49.54 -1.10
C SER A 249 10.64 50.08 -0.27
N ARG A 250 11.86 49.95 -0.79
CA ARG A 250 12.98 50.82 -0.40
C ARG A 250 13.46 51.57 -1.65
N ASN A 251 13.20 52.88 -1.58
CA ASN A 251 13.83 53.97 -2.30
C ASN A 251 15.24 53.68 -2.84
N THR A 252 15.56 54.19 -4.02
CA THR A 252 16.33 55.44 -4.15
C THR A 252 16.28 55.95 -5.60
N SER A 253 16.06 57.25 -5.68
CA SER A 253 16.12 58.10 -6.86
C SER A 253 17.55 58.30 -7.36
N ASP A 254 17.65 59.01 -8.49
CA ASP A 254 18.76 59.85 -8.98
C ASP A 254 19.67 59.35 -10.12
N ASP A 255 19.42 59.99 -11.27
CA ASP A 255 20.33 60.74 -12.16
C ASP A 255 21.20 60.11 -13.27
N GLY A 256 21.02 60.70 -14.47
CA GLY A 256 22.04 60.96 -15.51
C GLY A 256 22.21 59.86 -16.57
N ALA A 257 21.76 60.02 -17.83
CA ALA A 257 22.49 60.67 -18.94
C ALA A 257 23.92 60.11 -19.12
N GLU A 258 24.41 59.64 -20.27
CA GLU A 258 24.26 60.06 -21.66
C GLU A 258 25.19 59.18 -22.56
N PHE A 259 24.95 59.15 -23.89
CA PHE A 259 25.86 58.74 -25.01
C PHE A 259 26.45 57.31 -25.01
N GLY A 260 26.48 56.52 -26.09
CA GLY A 260 26.49 56.76 -27.53
C GLY A 260 27.56 55.82 -28.14
N GLY A 261 27.24 54.98 -29.14
CA GLY A 261 28.28 54.18 -29.82
C GLY A 261 27.78 52.99 -30.64
N ARG A 262 27.85 53.13 -31.97
CA ARG A 262 27.50 52.16 -33.02
C ARG A 262 28.57 51.07 -33.25
N ILE A 263 28.12 49.81 -33.44
CA ILE A 263 28.37 48.86 -34.59
C ILE A 263 29.84 48.36 -34.84
N PRO A 264 30.16 47.19 -35.47
CA PRO A 264 29.50 45.87 -35.68
C PRO A 264 30.41 44.63 -35.34
N ALA A 265 29.87 43.42 -35.51
CA ALA A 265 30.62 42.17 -35.75
C ALA A 265 31.20 42.08 -37.19
N PRO A 266 32.25 41.29 -37.47
CA PRO A 266 32.08 39.88 -37.90
C PRO A 266 33.23 38.94 -37.44
N GLY A 267 33.00 37.65 -37.19
CA GLY A 267 33.06 36.58 -38.20
C GLY A 267 33.73 35.30 -37.62
N PRO A 268 33.58 34.13 -38.27
CA PRO A 268 33.81 32.81 -37.66
C PRO A 268 35.24 32.28 -37.91
N VAL A 269 35.73 31.42 -37.02
CA VAL A 269 36.94 30.61 -37.25
C VAL A 269 36.56 29.14 -37.23
N MET A 270 36.63 28.50 -38.41
CA MET A 270 36.78 27.06 -38.55
C MET A 270 38.25 26.68 -38.29
N SER A 271 38.48 25.60 -37.57
CA SER A 271 39.65 24.74 -37.79
C SER A 271 39.38 23.34 -37.24
N HIS A 272 39.44 22.36 -38.16
CA HIS A 272 39.54 20.93 -37.96
C HIS A 272 40.79 20.50 -37.16
N VAL A 273 40.94 19.17 -36.99
CA VAL A 273 42.15 18.38 -36.66
C VAL A 273 42.21 18.08 -35.14
N ILE A 274 42.09 16.85 -34.60
CA ILE A 274 42.25 15.44 -35.04
C ILE A 274 41.14 14.60 -34.39
#